data_AF-A0A1H2APG4-F1
#
_entry.id   AF-A0A1H2APG4-F1
#
_cell.length_a   1.000
_cell.length_b   1.000
_cell.length_c   1.000
_cell.angle_alpha   90.00
_cell.angle_beta   90.00
_cell.angle_gamma   90.00
#
_symmetry.space_group_name_H-M   'P 1'
#
loop_
_entity.id
_entity.type
_entity.pdbx_description
1 polymer ?
#
loop_
_entity_poly.entity_id
_entity_poly.type
_entity_poly.pdbx_seq_one_letter_code
_entity_poly.pdbx_strand_id
1 'polypeptide(L)'
;MLSDDDRRVIAELEQRVILSDPDFAARMAEPPSEVRFPAVAVLCAGLFVLVPPVMLLFGWPGLIIVVDLFIAALVAVLMRRRHR
;
A
#
# COMPACT_ATOMS: atom_id res chain seq x y z
N MET A 1 -22.94 -20.39 11.46
CA MET A 1 -22.34 -20.36 12.80
C MET A 1 -21.45 -21.58 12.90
N LEU A 2 -20.14 -21.41 13.14
CA LEU A 2 -19.26 -22.55 13.44
C LEU A 2 -19.78 -23.25 14.69
N SER A 3 -19.76 -24.58 14.69
CA SER A 3 -20.11 -25.35 15.87
C SER A 3 -19.02 -25.18 16.95
N ASP A 4 -19.35 -25.41 18.22
CA ASP A 4 -18.38 -25.34 19.30
C ASP A 4 -17.26 -26.39 19.16
N ASP A 5 -17.54 -27.51 18.49
CA ASP A 5 -16.52 -28.51 18.15
C ASP A 5 -15.55 -27.99 17.10
N ASP A 6 -16.03 -27.29 16.07
CA ASP A 6 -15.15 -26.68 15.08
C ASP A 6 -14.21 -25.65 15.70
N ARG A 7 -14.70 -24.88 16.68
CA ARG A 7 -13.89 -23.91 17.43
C ARG A 7 -12.76 -24.58 18.22
N ARG A 8 -13.04 -25.74 18.83
CA ARG A 8 -12.04 -26.51 19.58
C ARG A 8 -10.97 -27.10 18.66
N VAL A 9 -11.40 -27.68 17.54
CA VAL A 9 -10.48 -28.24 16.54
C VAL A 9 -9.57 -27.17 15.97
N ILE A 10 -10.11 -25.98 15.68
CA ILE A 10 -9.31 -24.85 15.18
C ILE A 10 -8.29 -24.39 16.22
N ALA A 11 -8.68 -24.24 17.49
CA ALA A 11 -7.75 -23.85 18.55
C ALA A 11 -6.63 -24.88 18.77
N GLU A 12 -6.94 -26.17 18.66
CA GLU A 12 -5.93 -27.23 18.75
C GLU A 12 -4.95 -27.20 17.58
N LEU A 13 -5.45 -26.97 16.36
CA LEU A 13 -4.61 -26.83 15.17
C LEU A 13 -3.69 -25.62 15.26
N GLU A 14 -4.21 -24.47 15.70
CA GLU A 14 -3.44 -23.25 15.89
C GLU A 14 -2.30 -23.47 16.91
N GLN A 15 -2.60 -24.12 18.03
CA GLN A 15 -1.61 -24.43 19.06
C GLN A 15 -0.52 -25.39 18.57
N ARG A 16 -0.87 -26.38 17.72
CA ARG A 16 0.12 -27.26 17.09
C ARG A 16 1.00 -26.53 16.10
N VAL A 17 0.43 -25.62 15.30
CA VAL A 17 1.17 -24.82 14.32
C VAL A 17 2.18 -23.89 15.01
N ILE A 18 1.78 -23.22 16.08
CA ILE A 18 2.67 -22.35 16.89
C ILE A 18 3.86 -23.14 17.44
N LEU A 19 3.64 -24.38 17.89
CA LEU A 19 4.70 -25.23 18.44
C LEU A 19 5.63 -25.81 17.37
N SER A 20 5.13 -26.05 16.15
CA SER A 20 5.93 -26.61 15.06
C SER A 20 6.74 -25.57 14.29
N ASP A 21 6.23 -24.34 14.16
CA ASP A 21 6.86 -23.25 13.41
C ASP A 21 6.52 -21.89 14.03
N PRO A 22 7.28 -21.45 15.04
CA PRO A 22 7.03 -20.18 15.71
C PRO A 22 7.24 -18.98 14.78
N ASP A 23 8.10 -19.10 13.76
CA ASP A 23 8.38 -18.04 12.78
C ASP A 23 7.21 -17.86 11.79
N PHE A 24 6.52 -18.95 11.44
CA PHE A 24 5.28 -18.86 10.67
C PHE A 24 4.14 -18.25 11.48
N ALA A 25 4.00 -18.62 12.76
CA ALA A 25 3.00 -18.02 13.65
C ALA A 25 3.24 -16.51 13.83
N ALA A 26 4.49 -16.08 14.00
CA ALA A 26 4.84 -14.68 14.09
C ALA A 26 4.45 -13.88 12.83
N ARG A 27 4.62 -14.46 11.63
CA ARG A 27 4.22 -13.83 10.35
C ARG A 27 2.71 -13.75 10.16
N MET A 28 1.94 -14.72 10.67
CA MET A 28 0.46 -14.67 10.61
C MET A 28 -0.14 -13.77 11.70
N ALA A 29 0.54 -13.63 12.84
CA ALA A 29 0.10 -12.77 13.94
C ALA A 29 0.38 -11.29 13.68
N GLU A 30 1.20 -10.96 12.68
CA GLU A 30 1.34 -9.57 12.24
C GLU A 30 -0.04 -9.07 11.76
N PRO A 31 -0.60 -8.02 12.40
CA PRO A 31 -1.84 -7.43 11.93
C PRO A 31 -1.62 -6.99 10.49
N PRO A 32 -2.63 -7.13 9.60
CA PRO A 32 -2.50 -6.69 8.22
C PRO A 32 -2.03 -5.24 8.26
N SER A 33 -0.80 -5.00 7.79
CA SER A 33 -0.15 -3.70 7.87
C SER A 33 -1.16 -2.67 7.40
N GLU A 34 -1.57 -1.78 8.31
CA GLU A 34 -2.60 -0.78 8.12
C GLU A 34 -2.47 -0.20 6.70
N VAL A 35 -3.48 -0.42 5.85
CA VAL A 35 -3.40 -0.22 4.40
C VAL A 35 -2.92 1.20 4.12
N ARG A 36 -1.61 1.36 3.93
CA ARG A 36 -0.95 2.66 3.88
C ARG A 36 -1.46 3.32 2.61
N PHE A 37 -2.24 4.40 2.76
CA PHE A 37 -2.89 5.11 1.65
C PHE A 37 -1.94 5.15 0.43
N PRO A 38 -2.35 4.63 -0.74
CA PRO A 38 -1.46 4.37 -1.86
C PRO A 38 -1.18 5.67 -2.63
N ALA A 39 -0.57 6.65 -1.95
CA ALA A 39 -0.30 7.99 -2.45
C ALA A 39 0.46 7.98 -3.79
N VAL A 40 1.37 7.03 -3.98
CA VAL A 40 2.10 6.85 -5.25
C VAL A 40 1.16 6.44 -6.39
N ALA A 41 0.24 5.51 -6.15
CA ALA A 41 -0.74 5.09 -7.16
C ALA A 41 -1.69 6.23 -7.51
N VAL A 42 -2.14 7.01 -6.51
CA VAL A 42 -2.98 8.20 -6.71
C VAL A 42 -2.23 9.26 -7.51
N LEU A 43 -0.95 9.51 -7.21
CA LEU A 43 -0.12 10.44 -7.97
C LEU A 43 0.02 9.99 -9.44
N CYS A 44 0.31 8.71 -9.70
CA CYS A 44 0.44 8.19 -11.06
C CYS A 44 -0.87 8.31 -11.84
N ALA A 45 -2.01 7.98 -11.20
CA ALA A 45 -3.32 8.14 -11.82
C ALA A 45 -3.61 9.62 -12.14
N GLY A 46 -3.32 10.53 -11.21
CA GLY A 46 -3.46 11.97 -11.43
C GLY A 46 -2.60 12.49 -12.58
N LEU A 47 -1.35 12.05 -12.67
CA LEU A 47 -0.46 12.39 -13.78
C LEU A 47 -1.04 11.92 -15.12
N PHE A 48 -1.48 10.66 -15.19
CA PHE A 48 -2.07 10.09 -16.41
C PHE A 48 -3.29 10.89 -16.90
N VAL A 49 -4.14 11.34 -15.97
CA VAL A 49 -5.32 12.16 -16.30
C VAL A 49 -4.94 13.58 -16.72
N LEU A 50 -3.91 14.17 -16.12
CA LEU A 50 -3.49 15.55 -16.38
C LEU A 50 -2.65 15.72 -17.66
N VAL A 51 -1.93 14.68 -18.09
CA VAL A 51 -1.04 14.77 -19.27
C VAL A 51 -1.80 15.17 -20.55
N PRO A 52 -2.90 14.52 -20.96
CA PRO A 52 -3.63 14.88 -22.18
C PRO A 52 -4.11 16.35 -22.23
N PRO A 53 -4.83 16.89 -21.22
CA PRO A 53 -5.28 18.28 -21.26
C PRO A 53 -4.12 19.28 -21.19
N VAL A 54 -3.05 18.97 -20.46
CA VAL A 54 -1.88 19.85 -20.36
C VAL A 54 -1.13 19.90 -21.69
N MET A 55 -0.93 18.74 -22.32
CA MET A 55 -0.30 18.68 -23.64
C MET A 55 -1.14 19.41 -24.69
N LEU A 56 -2.47 19.33 -24.59
CA LEU A 56 -3.39 20.03 -25.50
C LEU A 56 -3.37 21.55 -25.32
N LEU A 57 -3.36 22.05 -24.08
CA LEU A 57 -3.49 23.48 -23.76
C LEU A 57 -2.16 24.23 -23.75
N PHE A 58 -1.12 23.60 -23.24
CA PHE A 58 0.18 24.24 -22.93
C PHE A 58 1.34 23.61 -23.69
N GLY A 59 1.12 22.51 -24.43
CA GLY A 59 2.15 21.82 -25.20
C GLY A 59 3.31 21.30 -24.35
N TRP A 60 4.49 21.27 -24.95
CA TRP A 60 5.73 20.81 -24.32
C TRP A 60 6.11 21.55 -23.03
N PRO A 61 6.03 22.90 -22.96
CA PRO A 61 6.35 23.62 -21.73
C PRO A 61 5.47 23.22 -20.55
N GLY A 62 4.16 23.07 -20.77
CA GLY A 62 3.23 22.66 -19.72
C GLY A 62 3.51 21.25 -19.21
N LEU A 63 3.86 20.34 -20.13
CA LEU A 63 4.20 18.96 -19.78
C LEU A 63 5.43 18.90 -18.86
N ILE A 64 6.48 19.68 -19.15
CA ILE A 64 7.70 19.75 -18.33
C ILE A 64 7.35 20.20 -16.91
N ILE A 65 6.56 21.27 -16.76
CA ILE A 65 6.16 21.79 -15.45
C ILE A 65 5.39 20.73 -14.64
N VAL A 66 4.48 20.00 -15.28
CA VAL A 66 3.70 18.95 -14.60
C VAL A 66 4.58 17.78 -14.15
N VAL A 67 5.55 17.38 -14.97
CA VAL A 67 6.52 16.33 -14.60
C VAL A 67 7.38 16.78 -13.42
N ASP A 68 7.87 18.02 -13.41
CA ASP A 68 8.66 18.56 -12.29
C ASP A 68 7.84 18.56 -10.99
N LEU A 69 6.57 19.01 -11.05
CA LEU A 69 5.66 18.98 -9.90
C LEU A 69 5.40 17.55 -9.40
N PHE A 70 5.25 16.59 -10.33
CA PHE A 70 5.05 15.19 -9.99
C PHE A 70 6.27 14.60 -9.27
N ILE A 71 7.48 14.89 -9.74
CA ILE A 71 8.73 14.45 -9.10
C ILE A 71 8.84 15.07 -7.70
N ALA A 72 8.59 16.38 -7.56
CA ALA A 72 8.60 17.05 -6.26
C ALA A 72 7.59 16.43 -5.28
N ALA A 73 6.38 16.11 -5.74
CA ALA A 73 5.35 15.45 -4.94
C ALA A 73 5.78 14.03 -4.52
N LEU A 74 6.38 13.25 -5.41
CA LEU A 74 6.93 11.93 -5.08
C LEU A 74 8.00 12.02 -4.00
N VAL A 75 8.95 12.95 -4.15
CA VAL A 75 10.01 13.17 -3.16
C VAL A 75 9.40 13.54 -1.80
N ALA A 76 8.42 14.44 -1.76
CA ALA A 76 7.74 14.83 -0.53
C ALA A 76 7.01 13.66 0.14
N VAL A 77 6.33 12.82 -0.65
CA VAL A 77 5.65 11.60 -0.15
C VAL A 77 6.67 10.60 0.41
N LEU A 78 7.78 10.38 -0.29
CA LEU A 78 8.84 9.48 0.16
C LEU A 78 9.52 9.99 1.44
N MET A 79 9.80 11.30 1.52
CA MET A 79 10.35 11.92 2.73
C MET A 79 9.39 11.79 3.91
N ARG A 80 8.09 12.07 3.71
CA ARG A 80 7.06 11.87 4.77
C ARG A 80 6.96 10.42 5.19
N ARG A 81 7.07 9.47 4.26
CA ARG A 81 7.05 8.03 4.57
C ARG A 81 8.32 7.56 5.28
N ARG A 82 9.45 8.21 5.05
CA ARG A 82 10.72 7.91 5.74
C ARG A 82 10.76 8.47 7.16
N HIS A 83 10.09 9.60 7.40
CA HIS A 83 10.00 10.23 8.72
C HIS A 83 8.88 9.67 9.62
N ARG A 84 7.96 8.86 9.07
CA ARG A 84 6.92 8.13 9.82
C ARG A 84 7.28 6.65 9.90
#